data_AF-A0A819ZEX5-F1
#
_entry.id   AF-A0A819ZEX5-F1
#
_cell.length_a   1.000
_cell.length_b   1.000
_cell.length_c   1.000
_cell.angle_alpha   90.00
_cell.angle_beta   90.00
_cell.angle_gamma   90.00
#
_symmetry.space_group_name_H-M   'P 1'
#
loop_
_entity.id
_entity.type
_entity.pdbx_description
1 polymer ?
#
loop_
_entity_poly.entity_id
_entity_poly.type
_entity_poly.pdbx_seq_one_letter_code
_entity_poly.pdbx_strand_id
1 'polypeptide(L)'
;VKYTNCATTYSQSFTNGVTPTSQCTAWITFAAGLTCTSYSSLRIYGSNDPTGITITDSYVVTAIAVALRANTTYSATSNGYTLIVGVCGSGYEITATGSLCTCTSGYTLRPCFGGSSWGGIMGTTCSAGTQTLSLDFS
;
A
#
# COMPACT_ATOMS: atom_id res chain seq x y z
N VAL A 1 -26.92 17.31 -0.79
CA VAL A 1 -25.74 16.76 -0.09
C VAL A 1 -24.81 16.19 -1.16
N LYS A 2 -23.59 16.70 -1.32
CA LYS A 2 -22.62 16.08 -2.23
C LYS A 2 -22.07 14.86 -1.51
N TYR A 3 -22.36 13.66 -2.00
CA TYR A 3 -21.71 12.45 -1.51
C TYR A 3 -20.24 12.51 -1.93
N THR A 4 -19.33 12.56 -0.98
CA THR A 4 -17.91 12.41 -1.26
C THR A 4 -17.68 10.96 -1.66
N ASN A 5 -17.28 10.72 -2.91
CA ASN A 5 -16.86 9.40 -3.33
C ASN A 5 -15.51 9.10 -2.68
N CYS A 6 -15.48 8.12 -1.78
CA CYS A 6 -14.27 7.70 -1.07
C CYS A 6 -13.43 6.70 -1.86
N ALA A 7 -13.92 6.24 -3.01
CA ALA A 7 -13.16 5.37 -3.89
C ALA A 7 -11.91 6.08 -4.41
N THR A 8 -10.74 5.55 -4.07
CA THR A 8 -9.46 6.04 -4.58
C THR A 8 -8.53 4.87 -4.87
N THR A 9 -7.79 4.98 -5.96
CA THR A 9 -6.88 3.93 -6.45
C THR A 9 -5.50 4.52 -6.63
N TYR A 10 -4.51 3.85 -6.03
CA TYR A 10 -3.13 3.94 -6.43
C TYR A 10 -2.82 2.73 -7.33
N SER A 11 -2.26 2.97 -8.50
CA SER A 11 -1.81 1.90 -9.41
C SER A 11 -0.66 2.42 -10.25
N GLN A 12 0.51 1.82 -10.13
CA GLN A 12 1.72 2.26 -10.79
C GLN A 12 2.57 1.09 -11.28
N SER A 13 3.20 1.25 -12.43
CA SER A 13 4.18 0.30 -12.96
C SER A 13 5.55 0.56 -12.34
N PHE A 14 6.20 -0.52 -11.90
CA PHE A 14 7.54 -0.52 -11.35
C PHE A 14 8.46 -1.39 -12.18
N THR A 15 9.68 -0.92 -12.39
CA THR A 15 10.69 -1.60 -13.21
C THR A 15 11.78 -2.18 -12.31
N ASN A 16 12.18 -3.42 -12.58
CA ASN A 16 13.28 -4.06 -11.85
C ASN A 16 14.56 -3.22 -11.92
N GLY A 17 15.26 -3.09 -10.78
CA GLY A 17 16.52 -2.34 -10.69
C GLY A 17 16.37 -0.81 -10.73
N VAL A 18 15.16 -0.26 -10.86
CA VAL A 18 14.93 1.18 -10.95
C VAL A 18 14.38 1.73 -9.63
N THR A 19 14.94 2.84 -9.16
CA THR A 19 14.40 3.59 -8.02
C THR A 19 13.12 4.33 -8.44
N PRO A 20 11.97 4.10 -7.78
CA PRO A 20 10.71 4.74 -8.17
C PRO A 20 10.65 6.19 -7.69
N THR A 21 10.72 7.15 -8.61
CA THR A 21 10.60 8.58 -8.29
C THR A 21 9.18 9.08 -8.55
N SER A 22 8.66 8.90 -9.77
CA SER A 22 7.29 9.30 -10.10
C SER A 22 6.24 8.49 -9.32
N GLN A 23 6.49 7.19 -9.12
CA GLN A 23 5.62 6.32 -8.34
C GLN A 23 5.58 6.75 -6.87
N CYS A 24 6.72 7.17 -6.31
CA CYS A 24 6.76 7.73 -4.96
C CYS A 24 5.94 9.04 -4.87
N THR A 25 6.08 9.96 -5.82
CA THR A 25 5.26 11.19 -5.84
C THR A 25 3.76 10.87 -5.94
N ALA A 26 3.38 9.91 -6.78
CA ALA A 26 2.00 9.45 -6.90
C ALA A 26 1.50 8.81 -5.60
N TRP A 27 2.36 8.06 -4.89
CA TRP A 27 2.03 7.44 -3.60
C TRP A 27 1.75 8.48 -2.53
N ILE A 28 2.58 9.51 -2.41
CA ILE A 28 2.39 10.62 -1.48
C ILE A 28 1.09 11.37 -1.80
N THR A 29 0.83 11.64 -3.08
CA THR A 29 -0.40 12.32 -3.53
C THR A 29 -1.63 11.49 -3.21
N PHE A 30 -1.59 10.19 -3.45
CA PHE A 30 -2.65 9.26 -3.12
C PHE A 30 -2.93 9.22 -1.61
N ALA A 31 -1.89 9.07 -0.78
CA ALA A 31 -2.03 9.00 0.67
C ALA A 31 -2.61 10.31 1.24
N ALA A 32 -2.19 11.47 0.71
CA ALA A 32 -2.76 12.77 1.08
C ALA A 32 -4.26 12.89 0.73
N GLY A 33 -4.71 12.20 -0.32
CA GLY A 33 -6.11 12.17 -0.76
C GLY A 33 -7.04 11.32 0.11
N LEU A 34 -6.50 10.52 1.04
CA LEU A 34 -7.29 9.63 1.92
C LEU A 34 -8.01 10.38 3.05
N THR A 35 -8.97 11.22 2.68
CA THR A 35 -9.61 12.22 3.55
C THR A 35 -11.01 11.84 4.06
N CYS A 36 -11.54 10.68 3.66
CA CYS A 36 -12.87 10.28 4.11
C CYS A 36 -12.89 9.94 5.61
N THR A 37 -14.07 10.14 6.22
CA THR A 37 -14.31 9.80 7.63
C THR A 37 -14.29 8.30 7.89
N SER A 38 -14.66 7.50 6.88
CA SER A 38 -14.64 6.05 6.93
C SER A 38 -14.43 5.45 5.55
N TYR A 39 -13.84 4.27 5.53
CA TYR A 39 -13.64 3.41 4.37
C TYR A 39 -14.16 2.02 4.71
N SER A 40 -14.76 1.35 3.73
CA SER A 40 -15.39 0.04 3.87
C SER A 40 -14.51 -1.10 3.36
N SER A 41 -13.60 -0.81 2.43
CA SER A 41 -12.76 -1.82 1.81
C SER A 41 -11.36 -1.28 1.51
N LEU A 42 -10.37 -2.15 1.65
CA LEU A 42 -9.01 -2.00 1.16
C LEU A 42 -8.67 -3.20 0.29
N ARG A 43 -8.13 -2.96 -0.91
CA ARG A 43 -7.62 -4.05 -1.77
C ARG A 43 -6.17 -3.82 -2.14
N ILE A 44 -5.31 -4.80 -1.86
CA ILE A 44 -3.89 -4.80 -2.24
C ILE A 44 -3.70 -5.85 -3.36
N TYR A 45 -3.28 -5.43 -4.55
CA TYR A 45 -3.20 -6.31 -5.73
C TYR A 45 -2.18 -5.80 -6.76
N GLY A 46 -1.78 -6.64 -7.72
CA GLY A 46 -0.78 -6.27 -8.72
C GLY A 46 -0.89 -7.09 -9.99
N SER A 47 -0.03 -6.84 -10.98
CA SER A 47 -0.08 -7.61 -12.24
C SER A 47 0.27 -9.08 -12.08
N ASN A 48 1.02 -9.44 -11.03
CA ASN A 48 1.39 -10.82 -10.71
C ASN A 48 0.33 -11.57 -9.89
N ASP A 49 -0.57 -10.82 -9.24
CA ASP A 49 -1.76 -11.34 -8.58
C ASP A 49 -2.90 -10.33 -8.74
N PRO A 50 -3.63 -10.42 -9.87
CA PRO A 50 -4.72 -9.49 -10.15
C PRO A 50 -5.92 -9.64 -9.22
N THR A 51 -6.02 -10.75 -8.47
CA THR A 51 -7.05 -10.97 -7.46
C THR A 51 -6.69 -10.20 -6.20
N GLY A 52 -5.47 -10.38 -5.71
CA GLY A 52 -4.96 -9.73 -4.52
C GLY A 52 -5.70 -10.13 -3.24
N ILE A 53 -5.56 -9.29 -2.21
CA ILE A 53 -6.27 -9.44 -0.94
C ILE A 53 -7.22 -8.28 -0.71
N THR A 54 -8.36 -8.57 -0.09
CA THR A 54 -9.37 -7.59 0.27
C THR A 54 -9.66 -7.65 1.76
N ILE A 55 -9.56 -6.49 2.41
CA ILE A 55 -9.91 -6.28 3.81
C ILE A 55 -11.21 -5.49 3.86
N THR A 56 -12.19 -5.97 4.61
CA THR A 56 -13.55 -5.41 4.67
C THR A 56 -13.97 -4.96 6.07
N ASP A 57 -13.06 -5.03 7.04
CA ASP A 57 -13.27 -4.43 8.36
C ASP A 57 -13.09 -2.91 8.25
N SER A 58 -14.21 -2.18 8.31
CA SER A 58 -14.20 -0.74 8.11
C SER A 58 -13.41 0.03 9.16
N TYR A 59 -13.29 -0.49 10.39
CA TYR A 59 -12.46 0.13 11.42
C TYR A 59 -10.98 -0.01 11.04
N VAL A 60 -10.55 -1.22 10.67
CA VAL A 60 -9.17 -1.48 10.26
C VAL A 60 -8.80 -0.70 8.99
N VAL A 61 -9.65 -0.73 7.96
CA VAL A 61 -9.42 -0.02 6.70
C VAL A 61 -9.32 1.49 6.94
N THR A 62 -10.23 2.07 7.73
CA THR A 62 -10.19 3.50 8.06
C THR A 62 -8.92 3.86 8.83
N ALA A 63 -8.51 3.04 9.80
CA ALA A 63 -7.28 3.28 10.55
C ALA A 63 -6.03 3.21 9.67
N ILE A 64 -5.97 2.29 8.70
CA ILE A 64 -4.89 2.21 7.70
C ILE A 64 -4.86 3.49 6.85
N ALA A 65 -6.01 3.95 6.36
CA ALA A 65 -6.11 5.17 5.55
C ALA A 65 -5.60 6.40 6.34
N VAL A 66 -6.02 6.52 7.61
CA VAL A 66 -5.55 7.56 8.52
C VAL A 66 -4.04 7.45 8.74
N ALA A 67 -3.50 6.25 8.97
CA ALA A 67 -2.08 6.03 9.21
C ALA A 67 -1.23 6.41 7.99
N LEU A 68 -1.64 6.01 6.78
CA LEU A 68 -0.98 6.38 5.53
C LEU A 68 -0.99 7.89 5.30
N ARG A 69 -2.13 8.56 5.51
CA ARG A 69 -2.26 10.01 5.33
C ARG A 69 -1.46 10.80 6.38
N ALA A 70 -1.60 10.41 7.64
CA ALA A 70 -1.02 11.10 8.79
C ALA A 70 0.42 10.70 9.04
N ASN A 71 0.97 9.81 8.22
CA ASN A 71 2.37 9.46 8.28
C ASN A 71 2.72 8.79 9.65
N THR A 72 1.79 7.98 10.18
CA THR A 72 1.89 7.31 11.49
C THR A 72 1.98 5.79 11.36
N THR A 73 2.35 5.12 12.46
CA THR A 73 2.41 3.66 12.52
C THR A 73 1.05 3.08 12.93
N TYR A 74 0.65 1.98 12.30
CA TYR A 74 -0.54 1.22 12.65
C TYR A 74 -0.31 -0.28 12.41
N SER A 75 -0.90 -1.12 13.24
CA SER A 75 -0.87 -2.58 13.06
C SER A 75 -2.17 -3.20 13.55
N ALA A 76 -2.78 -4.06 12.73
CA ALA A 76 -3.95 -4.83 13.11
C ALA A 76 -4.08 -6.12 12.28
N THR A 77 -4.82 -7.09 12.80
CA THR A 77 -5.16 -8.31 12.08
C THR A 77 -6.58 -8.24 11.57
N SER A 78 -6.80 -8.54 10.28
CA SER A 78 -8.13 -8.64 9.67
C SER A 78 -8.12 -9.61 8.51
N ASN A 79 -9.22 -10.36 8.31
CA ASN A 79 -9.38 -11.31 7.20
C ASN A 79 -8.23 -12.33 7.07
N GLY A 80 -7.58 -12.68 8.19
CA GLY A 80 -6.43 -13.60 8.23
C GLY A 80 -5.06 -12.97 7.92
N TYR A 81 -5.00 -11.67 7.69
CA TYR A 81 -3.77 -10.93 7.41
C TYR A 81 -3.40 -10.00 8.57
N THR A 82 -2.10 -9.85 8.83
CA THR A 82 -1.58 -8.81 9.74
C THR A 82 -1.12 -7.64 8.89
N LEU A 83 -1.87 -6.55 8.95
CA LEU A 83 -1.64 -5.31 8.19
C LEU A 83 -0.81 -4.38 9.05
N ILE A 84 0.31 -3.93 8.50
CA ILE A 84 1.22 -3.00 9.16
C ILE A 84 1.44 -1.81 8.23
N VAL A 85 1.27 -0.61 8.77
CA VAL A 85 1.66 0.66 8.16
C VAL A 85 2.75 1.27 9.00
N GLY A 86 3.80 1.79 8.38
CA GLY A 86 4.80 2.58 9.09
C GLY A 86 5.86 3.17 8.18
N VAL A 87 6.77 3.91 8.80
CA VAL A 87 7.84 4.62 8.09
C VAL A 87 8.84 3.61 7.53
N CYS A 88 9.18 3.77 6.26
CA CYS A 88 10.27 3.06 5.63
C CYS A 88 10.99 3.89 4.57
N GLY A 89 12.30 4.09 4.77
CA GLY A 89 13.07 5.02 3.94
C GLY A 89 12.55 6.44 4.09
N SER A 90 12.27 7.11 2.98
CA SER A 90 11.72 8.48 2.97
C SER A 90 10.20 8.56 2.90
N GLY A 91 9.49 7.43 3.02
CA GLY A 91 8.03 7.41 3.02
C GLY A 91 7.43 6.28 3.83
N TYR A 92 6.28 5.77 3.40
CA TYR A 92 5.51 4.78 4.14
C TYR A 92 5.40 3.47 3.39
N GLU A 93 5.48 2.40 4.16
CA GLU A 93 5.24 1.04 3.74
C GLU A 93 3.88 0.59 4.29
N ILE A 94 3.08 -0.07 3.44
CA ILE A 94 2.00 -0.93 3.86
C ILE A 94 2.39 -2.36 3.53
N THR A 95 2.28 -3.26 4.50
CA THR A 95 2.50 -4.69 4.30
C THR A 95 1.42 -5.52 4.97
N ALA A 96 0.98 -6.58 4.30
CA ALA A 96 0.19 -7.65 4.89
C ALA A 96 1.04 -8.91 5.16
N THR A 97 2.36 -8.82 4.97
CA THR A 97 3.28 -9.97 4.98
C THR A 97 4.61 -9.61 5.64
N GLY A 98 4.87 -10.16 6.82
CA GLY A 98 6.14 -9.98 7.52
C GLY A 98 6.21 -8.67 8.30
N SER A 99 7.33 -7.94 8.17
CA SER A 99 7.63 -6.74 8.96
C SER A 99 8.08 -5.59 8.08
N LEU A 100 7.85 -4.36 8.55
CA LEU A 100 8.24 -3.13 7.85
C LEU A 100 9.73 -3.11 7.52
N CYS A 101 10.11 -2.54 6.38
CA CYS A 101 11.50 -2.35 5.96
C CYS A 101 12.35 -3.60 5.82
N THR A 102 11.72 -4.76 5.69
CA THR A 102 12.44 -6.01 5.46
C THR A 102 12.25 -6.51 4.04
N CYS A 103 13.19 -7.31 3.56
CA CYS A 103 12.98 -8.08 2.34
C CYS A 103 12.06 -9.26 2.67
N THR A 104 10.80 -9.13 2.27
CA THR A 104 9.75 -10.16 2.38
C THR A 104 9.24 -10.55 1.00
N SER A 105 8.24 -11.42 0.95
CA SER A 105 7.43 -11.70 -0.25
C SER A 105 5.95 -11.59 0.09
N GLY A 106 5.15 -11.07 -0.84
CA GLY A 106 3.71 -10.92 -0.66
C GLY A 106 3.27 -9.46 -0.59
N TYR A 107 2.08 -9.19 -0.06
CA TYR A 107 1.37 -7.92 -0.23
C TYR A 107 2.04 -6.74 0.49
N THR A 108 3.06 -6.15 -0.14
CA THR A 108 3.83 -5.02 0.37
C THR A 108 3.94 -3.95 -0.70
N LEU A 109 3.67 -2.69 -0.34
CA LEU A 109 3.95 -1.50 -1.15
C LEU A 109 4.79 -0.53 -0.32
N ARG A 110 5.92 -0.08 -0.87
CA ARG A 110 6.78 0.96 -0.30
C ARG A 110 7.43 1.82 -1.40
N PRO A 111 6.64 2.54 -2.21
CA PRO A 111 7.15 3.24 -3.40
C PRO A 111 8.24 4.28 -3.08
N CYS A 112 8.25 4.78 -1.84
CA CYS A 112 9.17 5.82 -1.36
C CYS A 112 10.33 5.29 -0.51
N PHE A 113 10.70 4.00 -0.65
CA PHE A 113 11.81 3.40 0.11
C PHE A 113 13.17 4.07 -0.14
N GLY A 114 13.35 4.72 -1.30
CA GLY A 114 14.62 5.37 -1.68
C GLY A 114 15.59 4.47 -2.45
N GLY A 115 15.17 3.26 -2.80
CA GLY A 115 15.90 2.32 -3.65
C GLY A 115 14.97 1.48 -4.52
N SER A 116 15.50 0.46 -5.19
CA SER A 116 14.75 -0.42 -6.11
C SER A 116 13.93 -1.51 -5.42
N SER A 117 13.81 -1.48 -4.09
CA SER A 117 13.04 -2.45 -3.29
C SER A 117 11.68 -1.86 -2.91
N TRP A 118 10.77 -1.75 -3.87
CA TRP A 118 9.55 -0.93 -3.76
C TRP A 118 8.27 -1.67 -3.35
N GLY A 119 8.31 -3.00 -3.17
CA GLY A 119 7.15 -3.81 -2.81
C GLY A 119 7.15 -5.18 -3.51
N GLY A 120 6.13 -6.03 -3.29
CA GLY A 120 6.22 -7.43 -3.76
C GLY A 120 4.94 -8.28 -3.78
N ILE A 121 3.84 -7.80 -4.37
CA ILE A 121 2.53 -8.49 -4.43
C ILE A 121 2.60 -9.86 -5.13
N MET A 122 2.89 -10.90 -4.37
CA MET A 122 3.19 -12.26 -4.84
C MET A 122 4.56 -12.41 -5.57
N GLY A 123 5.51 -11.53 -5.26
CA GLY A 123 6.93 -11.65 -5.61
C GLY A 123 7.85 -11.27 -4.45
N THR A 124 9.17 -11.28 -4.64
CA THR A 124 10.09 -10.72 -3.65
C THR A 124 9.97 -9.21 -3.61
N THR A 125 10.10 -8.61 -2.43
CA THR A 125 10.13 -7.14 -2.25
C THR A 125 11.47 -6.51 -2.58
N CYS A 126 12.54 -7.32 -2.58
CA CYS A 126 13.89 -6.94 -2.95
C CYS A 126 14.24 -7.63 -4.27
N SER A 127 14.85 -6.86 -5.18
CA SER A 127 15.07 -7.27 -6.57
C SER A 127 13.79 -7.75 -7.28
N ALA A 128 12.65 -7.14 -6.92
CA ALA A 128 11.33 -7.48 -7.46
C ALA A 128 11.32 -7.40 -8.99
N GLY A 129 10.69 -8.37 -9.67
CA GLY A 129 10.47 -8.32 -11.11
C GLY A 129 9.57 -7.13 -11.50
N THR A 130 9.71 -6.64 -12.74
CA THR A 130 8.88 -5.55 -13.29
C THR A 130 7.41 -5.94 -13.22
N GLN A 131 6.59 -5.11 -12.58
CA GLN A 131 5.16 -5.39 -12.37
C GLN A 131 4.40 -4.10 -12.02
N THR A 132 3.08 -4.17 -12.04
CA THR A 132 2.21 -3.12 -11.48
C THR A 132 1.87 -3.45 -10.03
N LEU A 133 1.97 -2.46 -9.15
CA LEU A 133 1.44 -2.54 -7.78
C LEU A 133 0.29 -1.57 -7.61
N SER A 134 -0.76 -2.04 -6.93
CA SER A 134 -2.00 -1.31 -6.77
C SER A 134 -2.58 -1.41 -5.35
N LEU A 135 -3.28 -0.35 -4.96
CA LEU A 135 -4.00 -0.22 -3.70
C LEU A 135 -5.30 0.54 -3.92
N ASP A 136 -6.43 -0.08 -3.61
CA ASP A 136 -7.74 0.56 -3.68
C ASP A 136 -8.31 0.77 -2.28
N PHE A 137 -8.92 1.92 -2.04
CA PHE A 137 -9.83 2.17 -0.93
C PHE A 137 -11.22 2.49 -1.47
N SER A 138 -12.28 2.11 -0.74
CA SER A 138 -13.67 2.51 -1.03
C SER A 138 -14.52 2.61 0.22
#